data_AF-A0A372GRP3-F1
#
_entry.id   AF-A0A372GRP3-F1
#
_cell.length_a   1.000
_cell.length_b   1.000
_cell.length_c   1.000
_cell.angle_alpha   90.00
_cell.angle_beta   90.00
_cell.angle_gamma   90.00
#
_symmetry.space_group_name_H-M   'P 1'
#
loop_
_entity.id
_entity.type
_entity.pdbx_description
1 polymer ?
#
loop_
_entity_poly.entity_id
_entity_poly.type
_entity_poly.pdbx_seq_one_letter_code
_entity_poly.pdbx_strand_id
1 'polypeptide(L)'
;MKIINVFTLLAMGLLCQINLAQETQVPVTPIDNTEQMEQGQILAKAKEAKEVQKRIEKAERDAKKSEKVQKKAEKELKKREKLSSDIDKKRRSIAKDEKKIKKIQEKIIKDEKKGRLSPMEMEKLTKKIEKLEDGIEKDREKLLKLEGKQ
;
A
#
# COMPACT_ATOMS: atom_id res chain seq x y z
N MET A 1 3.22 -17.78 45.08
CA MET A 1 1.96 -17.36 45.74
C MET A 1 2.27 -16.18 46.67
N LYS A 2 1.79 -14.99 46.34
CA LYS A 2 1.81 -13.80 47.21
C LYS A 2 0.39 -13.22 47.15
N ILE A 3 -0.53 -13.87 47.87
CA ILE A 3 -1.94 -13.47 48.02
C ILE A 3 -2.09 -12.88 49.42
N ILE A 4 -1.38 -11.79 49.67
CA ILE A 4 -1.55 -10.99 50.89
C ILE A 4 -1.26 -9.58 50.41
N ASN A 5 -2.32 -8.83 50.07
CA ASN A 5 -2.36 -7.36 49.91
C ASN A 5 -3.70 -6.86 49.33
N VAL A 6 -4.65 -7.73 48.98
CA VAL A 6 -5.99 -7.30 48.53
C VAL A 6 -6.98 -7.18 49.71
N PHE A 7 -6.79 -7.97 50.77
CA PHE A 7 -7.71 -7.97 51.92
C PHE A 7 -7.52 -6.77 52.87
N THR A 8 -6.33 -6.17 52.92
CA THR A 8 -6.02 -4.99 53.75
C THR A 8 -6.53 -3.68 53.16
N LEU A 9 -6.67 -3.59 51.83
CA LEU A 9 -7.21 -2.41 51.15
C LEU A 9 -8.75 -2.34 51.21
N LEU A 10 -9.43 -3.48 51.32
CA LEU A 10 -10.89 -3.56 51.48
C LEU A 10 -11.35 -3.17 52.90
N ALA A 11 -10.54 -3.45 53.93
CA ALA A 11 -10.85 -3.13 55.32
C ALA A 11 -10.75 -1.64 55.67
N MET A 12 -9.99 -0.85 54.89
CA MET A 12 -9.83 0.60 55.09
C MET A 12 -10.91 1.43 54.40
N GLY A 13 -11.69 0.84 53.48
CA GLY A 13 -12.82 1.50 52.81
C GLY A 13 -14.15 1.44 53.57
N LEU A 14 -14.30 0.52 54.54
CA LEU A 14 -15.57 0.30 55.24
C LEU A 14 -15.74 1.18 56.51
N LEU A 15 -14.67 1.82 57.00
CA LEU A 15 -14.69 2.65 58.22
C LEU A 15 -14.99 4.14 57.98
N CYS A 16 -15.10 4.58 56.73
CA CYS A 16 -15.40 5.99 56.40
C CYS A 16 -16.89 6.33 56.25
N GLN A 17 -17.81 5.38 56.43
CA GLN A 17 -19.25 5.61 56.17
C GLN A 17 -20.12 5.88 57.42
N ILE A 18 -19.54 6.07 58.61
CA ILE A 18 -20.33 6.21 59.86
C ILE A 18 -20.48 7.68 60.33
N ASN A 19 -19.88 8.67 59.68
CA ASN A 19 -19.92 10.08 60.15
C ASN A 19 -20.79 11.06 59.34
N LEU A 20 -21.78 10.60 58.57
CA LEU A 20 -22.73 11.51 57.87
C LEU A 20 -24.20 11.30 58.26
N ALA A 21 -24.47 10.86 59.49
CA ALA A 21 -25.81 10.89 60.06
C ALA A 21 -25.96 12.12 60.99
N GLN A 22 -26.10 13.30 60.38
CA GLN A 22 -26.67 14.46 61.07
C GLN A 22 -27.92 14.89 60.32
N GLU A 23 -29.05 14.64 60.97
CA GLU A 23 -30.38 15.04 60.58
C GLU A 23 -30.45 16.57 60.41
N THR A 24 -31.07 17.05 59.34
CA THR A 24 -31.78 18.33 59.36
C THR A 24 -32.83 18.37 58.25
N GLN A 25 -34.09 18.23 58.69
CA GLN A 25 -35.29 18.97 58.29
C GLN A 25 -35.47 19.33 56.80
N VAL A 26 -36.49 18.71 56.21
CA VAL A 26 -37.16 19.14 54.98
C VAL A 26 -37.95 20.42 55.25
N PRO A 27 -37.91 21.42 54.35
CA PRO A 27 -39.17 21.96 53.85
C PRO A 27 -39.18 22.10 52.31
N VAL A 28 -40.18 21.43 51.73
CA VAL A 28 -40.91 21.64 50.47
C VAL A 28 -40.56 22.81 49.51
N THR A 29 -40.19 22.40 48.28
CA THR A 29 -40.42 22.98 46.91
C THR A 29 -39.60 24.21 46.48
N PRO A 30 -39.07 24.29 45.21
CA PRO A 30 -39.87 24.22 43.97
C PRO A 30 -39.37 23.19 42.94
N ILE A 31 -40.33 22.51 42.32
CA ILE A 31 -40.18 21.46 41.30
C ILE A 31 -39.46 21.97 40.02
N ASP A 32 -39.35 23.28 39.82
CA ASP A 32 -38.66 23.92 38.67
C ASP A 32 -37.13 23.73 38.61
N ASN A 33 -36.44 23.56 39.74
CA ASN A 33 -34.96 23.52 39.76
C ASN A 33 -34.37 22.16 39.31
N THR A 34 -35.14 21.08 39.46
CA THR A 34 -34.70 19.73 39.09
C THR A 34 -34.73 19.55 37.56
N GLU A 35 -35.79 20.03 36.92
CA GLU A 35 -35.92 19.99 35.45
C GLU A 35 -34.87 20.85 34.74
N GLN A 36 -34.51 22.02 35.31
CA GLN A 36 -33.45 22.87 34.75
C GLN A 36 -32.04 22.27 34.91
N MET A 37 -31.75 21.59 36.02
CA MET A 37 -30.49 20.85 36.19
C MET A 37 -30.39 19.63 35.25
N GLU A 38 -31.48 18.90 35.06
CA GLU A 38 -31.54 17.78 34.12
C GLU A 38 -31.39 18.25 32.66
N GLN A 39 -32.06 19.34 32.27
CA GLN A 39 -31.88 19.97 30.96
C GLN A 39 -30.44 20.46 30.74
N GLY A 40 -29.80 21.02 31.77
CA GLY A 40 -28.39 21.42 31.74
C GLY A 40 -27.43 20.24 31.55
N GLN A 41 -27.67 19.12 32.24
CA GLN A 41 -26.89 17.89 32.06
C GLN A 41 -27.11 17.25 30.68
N ILE A 42 -28.34 17.28 30.16
CA ILE A 42 -28.65 16.78 28.81
C ILE A 42 -27.94 17.65 27.75
N LEU A 43 -27.93 18.98 27.91
CA LEU A 43 -27.20 19.90 27.04
C LEU A 43 -25.68 19.71 27.11
N ALA A 44 -25.13 19.48 28.31
CA ALA A 44 -23.70 19.21 28.48
C ALA A 44 -23.28 17.89 27.81
N LYS A 45 -24.03 16.80 28.06
CA LYS A 45 -23.83 15.50 27.40
C LYS A 45 -23.99 15.60 25.88
N ALA A 46 -24.95 16.40 25.39
CA ALA A 46 -25.12 16.64 23.96
C ALA A 46 -23.96 17.43 23.33
N LYS A 47 -23.34 18.36 24.06
CA LYS A 47 -22.14 19.08 23.62
C LYS A 47 -20.91 18.16 23.60
N GLU A 48 -20.71 17.36 24.64
CA GLU A 48 -19.63 16.37 24.69
C GLU A 48 -19.76 15.32 23.59
N ALA A 49 -20.98 14.78 23.38
CA ALA A 49 -21.26 13.86 22.29
C ALA A 49 -20.96 14.49 20.91
N LYS A 50 -21.31 15.78 20.70
CA LYS A 50 -20.97 16.50 19.47
C LYS A 50 -19.47 16.70 19.30
N GLU A 51 -18.72 16.97 20.36
CA GLU A 51 -17.26 17.09 20.29
C GLU A 51 -16.58 15.76 20.00
N VAL A 52 -17.02 14.69 20.66
CA VAL A 52 -16.55 13.32 20.41
C VAL A 52 -16.85 12.92 18.97
N GLN A 53 -18.07 13.18 18.47
CA GLN A 53 -18.44 12.92 17.08
C GLN A 53 -17.54 13.67 16.09
N LYS A 54 -17.26 14.97 16.35
CA LYS A 54 -16.33 15.76 15.52
C LYS A 54 -14.90 15.21 15.55
N ARG A 55 -14.43 14.71 16.70
CA ARG A 55 -13.09 14.11 16.83
C ARG A 55 -13.01 12.78 16.07
N ILE A 56 -14.03 11.93 16.18
CA ILE A 56 -14.14 10.67 15.41
C ILE A 56 -14.18 10.98 13.92
N GLU A 57 -15.00 11.93 13.49
CA GLU A 57 -15.13 12.28 12.08
C GLU A 57 -13.82 12.85 11.50
N LYS A 58 -13.09 13.67 12.28
CA LYS A 58 -11.75 14.14 11.89
C LYS A 58 -10.76 12.96 11.76
N ALA A 59 -10.71 12.10 12.77
CA ALA A 59 -9.83 10.93 12.76
C ALA A 59 -10.13 9.99 11.58
N GLU A 60 -11.40 9.75 11.26
CA GLU A 60 -11.80 8.96 10.09
C GLU A 60 -11.40 9.63 8.78
N ARG A 61 -11.59 10.95 8.65
CA ARG A 61 -11.18 11.69 7.44
C ARG A 61 -9.67 11.62 7.24
N ASP A 62 -8.90 11.75 8.32
CA ASP A 62 -7.43 11.71 8.26
C ASP A 62 -6.92 10.29 7.96
N ALA A 63 -7.53 9.27 8.55
CA ALA A 63 -7.28 7.87 8.20
C ALA A 63 -7.58 7.59 6.71
N LYS A 64 -8.75 8.04 6.21
CA LYS A 64 -9.13 7.90 4.79
C LYS A 64 -8.18 8.64 3.85
N LYS A 65 -7.65 9.81 4.24
CA LYS A 65 -6.64 10.53 3.46
C LYS A 65 -5.32 9.77 3.42
N SER A 66 -4.84 9.30 4.57
CA SER A 66 -3.61 8.52 4.69
C SER A 66 -3.68 7.24 3.84
N GLU A 67 -4.77 6.50 3.94
CA GLU A 67 -4.98 5.28 3.14
C GLU A 67 -5.01 5.58 1.63
N LYS A 68 -5.65 6.69 1.22
CA LYS A 68 -5.64 7.12 -0.19
C LYS A 68 -4.24 7.45 -0.69
N VAL A 69 -3.41 8.10 0.13
CA VAL A 69 -2.02 8.42 -0.21
C VAL A 69 -1.19 7.14 -0.34
N GLN A 70 -1.30 6.23 0.63
CA GLN A 70 -0.61 4.94 0.58
C GLN A 70 -1.01 4.11 -0.65
N LYS A 71 -2.32 4.01 -0.93
CA LYS A 71 -2.82 3.31 -2.13
C LYS A 71 -2.34 3.95 -3.43
N LYS A 72 -2.19 5.28 -3.49
CA LYS A 72 -1.64 5.96 -4.68
C LYS A 72 -0.15 5.64 -4.83
N ALA A 73 0.62 5.75 -3.76
CA ALA A 73 2.04 5.43 -3.75
C ALA A 73 2.31 3.97 -4.16
N GLU A 74 1.54 3.01 -3.61
CA GLU A 74 1.67 1.59 -3.98
C GLU A 74 1.33 1.35 -5.46
N LYS A 75 0.29 2.01 -5.98
CA LYS A 75 -0.06 1.92 -7.41
C LYS A 75 1.04 2.50 -8.30
N GLU A 76 1.67 3.59 -7.90
CA GLU A 76 2.79 4.20 -8.63
C GLU A 76 4.03 3.33 -8.61
N LEU A 77 4.39 2.75 -7.46
CA LEU A 77 5.48 1.78 -7.35
C LEU A 77 5.22 0.57 -8.25
N LYS A 78 4.03 -0.04 -8.18
CA LYS A 78 3.66 -1.16 -9.05
C LYS A 78 3.71 -0.81 -10.54
N LYS A 79 3.37 0.43 -10.92
CA LYS A 79 3.50 0.88 -12.32
C LYS A 79 4.98 0.97 -12.73
N ARG A 80 5.84 1.56 -11.89
CA ARG A 80 7.28 1.65 -12.14
C ARG A 80 7.95 0.28 -12.23
N GLU A 81 7.61 -0.64 -11.32
CA GLU A 81 8.10 -2.02 -11.35
C GLU A 81 7.69 -2.75 -12.63
N LYS A 82 6.42 -2.61 -13.05
CA LYS A 82 5.95 -3.19 -14.32
C LYS A 82 6.70 -2.62 -15.52
N LEU A 83 6.89 -1.30 -15.57
CA LEU A 83 7.67 -0.65 -16.63
C LEU A 83 9.11 -1.16 -16.65
N SER A 84 9.78 -1.23 -15.51
CA SER A 84 11.14 -1.78 -15.40
C SER A 84 11.18 -3.24 -15.88
N SER A 85 10.22 -4.06 -15.46
CA SER A 85 10.13 -5.46 -15.87
C SER A 85 9.94 -5.61 -17.38
N ASP A 86 9.12 -4.76 -18.00
CA ASP A 86 8.88 -4.80 -19.43
C ASP A 86 10.09 -4.32 -20.24
N ILE A 87 10.81 -3.30 -19.76
CA ILE A 87 12.12 -2.88 -20.28
C ILE A 87 13.11 -4.04 -20.24
N ASP A 88 13.25 -4.71 -19.09
CA ASP A 88 14.17 -5.83 -18.93
C ASP A 88 13.82 -7.01 -19.84
N LYS A 89 12.53 -7.34 -19.98
CA LYS A 89 12.07 -8.37 -20.91
C LYS A 89 12.47 -8.03 -22.36
N LYS A 90 12.31 -6.77 -22.77
CA LYS A 90 12.68 -6.33 -24.13
C LYS A 90 14.19 -6.36 -24.36
N ARG A 91 14.99 -5.86 -23.41
CA ARG A 91 16.46 -5.98 -23.46
C ARG A 91 16.91 -7.43 -23.57
N ARG A 92 16.30 -8.34 -22.80
CA ARG A 92 16.58 -9.79 -22.87
C ARG A 92 16.18 -10.42 -24.20
N SER A 93 15.06 -9.99 -24.79
CA SER A 93 14.60 -10.43 -26.12
C SER A 93 15.65 -10.10 -27.18
N ILE A 94 16.04 -8.82 -27.24
CA ILE A 94 17.08 -8.31 -28.16
C ILE A 94 18.38 -9.10 -27.99
N ALA A 95 18.88 -9.23 -26.76
CA ALA A 95 20.12 -9.95 -26.50
C ALA A 95 20.08 -11.43 -26.93
N LYS A 96 18.92 -12.09 -26.81
CA LYS A 96 18.74 -13.48 -27.27
C LYS A 96 18.82 -13.56 -28.79
N ASP A 97 18.17 -12.63 -29.50
CA ASP A 97 18.16 -12.64 -30.96
C ASP A 97 19.52 -12.21 -31.53
N GLU A 98 20.21 -11.24 -30.94
CA GLU A 98 21.60 -10.90 -31.27
C GLU A 98 22.53 -12.11 -31.10
N LYS A 99 22.34 -12.90 -30.03
CA LYS A 99 23.10 -14.14 -29.82
C LYS A 99 22.79 -15.20 -30.87
N LYS A 100 21.55 -15.27 -31.38
CA LYS A 100 21.19 -16.18 -32.48
C LYS A 100 21.86 -15.74 -33.78
N ILE A 101 21.84 -14.44 -34.09
CA ILE A 101 22.51 -13.88 -35.28
C ILE A 101 24.00 -14.23 -35.24
N LYS A 102 24.70 -13.96 -34.14
CA LYS A 102 26.12 -14.32 -33.98
C LYS A 102 26.39 -15.80 -34.24
N LYS A 103 25.58 -16.69 -33.68
CA LYS A 103 25.71 -18.14 -33.92
C LYS A 103 25.49 -18.53 -35.38
N ILE A 104 24.58 -17.86 -36.09
CA ILE A 104 24.33 -18.12 -37.51
C ILE A 104 25.52 -17.60 -38.34
N GLN A 105 26.00 -16.39 -38.06
CA GLN A 105 27.17 -15.80 -38.71
C GLN A 105 28.43 -16.66 -38.52
N GLU A 106 28.69 -17.12 -37.30
CA GLU A 106 29.80 -18.05 -37.01
C GLU A 106 29.70 -19.36 -37.82
N LYS A 107 28.48 -19.90 -37.98
CA LYS A 107 28.24 -21.09 -38.81
C LYS A 107 28.50 -20.81 -40.29
N ILE A 108 27.99 -19.69 -40.82
CA ILE A 108 28.23 -19.27 -42.20
C ILE A 108 29.73 -19.21 -42.47
N ILE A 109 30.48 -18.47 -41.65
CA ILE A 109 31.94 -18.30 -41.79
C ILE A 109 32.65 -19.67 -41.75
N LYS A 110 32.25 -20.55 -40.83
CA LYS A 110 32.89 -21.86 -40.67
C LYS A 110 32.62 -22.78 -41.86
N ASP A 111 31.40 -22.81 -42.36
CA ASP A 111 31.00 -23.72 -43.43
C ASP A 111 31.39 -23.19 -44.81
N GLU A 112 31.44 -21.86 -44.99
CA GLU A 112 32.01 -21.20 -46.16
C GLU A 112 33.51 -21.49 -46.28
N LYS A 113 34.29 -21.35 -45.19
CA LYS A 113 35.71 -21.74 -45.16
C LYS A 113 35.96 -23.20 -45.50
N LYS A 114 34.97 -24.07 -45.26
CA LYS A 114 35.04 -25.50 -45.58
C LYS A 114 34.52 -25.82 -46.99
N GLY A 115 34.04 -24.84 -47.75
CA GLY A 115 33.40 -25.04 -49.05
C GLY A 115 32.11 -25.87 -48.98
N ARG A 116 31.46 -25.92 -47.80
CA ARG A 116 30.25 -26.74 -47.55
C ARG A 116 28.95 -25.98 -47.75
N LEU A 117 29.01 -24.67 -47.99
CA LEU A 117 27.83 -23.83 -48.14
C LEU A 117 27.42 -23.75 -49.62
N SER A 118 26.22 -24.24 -49.94
CA SER A 118 25.60 -23.97 -51.23
C SER A 118 25.09 -22.51 -51.29
N PRO A 119 25.06 -21.86 -52.47
CA PRO A 119 24.47 -20.52 -52.62
C PRO A 119 23.03 -20.44 -52.06
N MET A 120 22.23 -21.48 -52.25
CA MET A 120 20.85 -21.51 -51.74
C MET A 120 20.78 -21.63 -50.21
N GLU A 121 21.75 -22.29 -49.58
CA GLU A 121 21.84 -22.37 -48.12
C GLU A 121 22.28 -21.04 -47.52
N MET A 122 23.24 -20.37 -48.17
CA MET A 122 23.68 -19.03 -47.81
C MET A 122 22.49 -18.06 -47.79
N GLU A 123 21.70 -18.03 -48.87
CA GLU A 123 20.51 -17.18 -48.97
C GLU A 123 19.49 -17.50 -47.86
N LYS A 124 19.25 -18.78 -47.55
CA LYS A 124 18.35 -19.18 -46.45
C LYS A 124 18.85 -18.70 -45.09
N LEU A 125 20.16 -18.73 -44.84
CA LEU A 125 20.74 -18.27 -43.58
C LEU A 125 20.72 -16.74 -43.49
N THR A 126 21.01 -16.03 -44.59
CA THR A 126 20.89 -14.57 -44.68
C THR A 126 19.46 -14.11 -44.42
N LYS A 127 18.45 -14.74 -45.06
CA LYS A 127 17.03 -14.44 -44.79
C LYS A 127 16.62 -14.68 -43.34
N LYS A 128 17.26 -15.63 -42.64
CA LYS A 128 17.03 -15.84 -41.20
C LYS A 128 17.66 -14.74 -40.36
N ILE A 129 18.83 -14.25 -40.73
CA ILE A 129 19.48 -13.11 -40.08
C ILE A 129 18.62 -11.85 -40.27
N GLU A 130 18.21 -11.53 -41.50
CA GLU A 130 17.35 -10.38 -41.80
C GLU A 130 16.07 -10.38 -40.96
N LYS A 131 15.37 -11.52 -40.86
CA LYS A 131 14.16 -11.64 -40.02
C LYS A 131 14.43 -11.40 -38.53
N LEU A 132 15.61 -11.79 -38.04
CA LEU A 132 16.00 -11.54 -36.66
C LEU A 132 16.39 -10.06 -36.46
N GLU A 133 17.06 -9.45 -37.43
CA GLU A 133 17.41 -8.02 -37.41
C GLU A 133 16.17 -7.14 -37.43
N ASP A 134 15.20 -7.41 -38.31
CA ASP A 134 13.88 -6.75 -38.34
C ASP A 134 13.15 -6.88 -36.99
N GLY A 135 13.23 -8.07 -36.38
CA GLY A 135 12.65 -8.33 -35.06
C GLY A 135 13.31 -7.50 -33.96
N ILE A 136 14.65 -7.45 -33.98
CA ILE A 136 15.46 -6.66 -33.05
C ILE A 136 15.16 -5.17 -33.21
N GLU A 137 15.05 -4.67 -34.44
CA GLU A 137 14.74 -3.25 -34.70
C GLU A 137 13.38 -2.86 -34.10
N LYS A 138 12.35 -3.67 -34.35
CA LYS A 138 11.02 -3.48 -33.75
C LYS A 138 11.04 -3.53 -32.22
N ASP A 139 11.84 -4.43 -31.65
CA ASP A 139 12.00 -4.53 -30.20
C ASP A 139 12.80 -3.36 -29.62
N ARG A 140 13.80 -2.83 -30.34
CA ARG A 140 14.55 -1.61 -29.98
C ARG A 140 13.65 -0.37 -30.03
N GLU A 141 12.81 -0.24 -31.05
CA GLU A 141 11.84 0.85 -31.14
C GLU A 141 10.85 0.82 -29.96
N LYS A 142 10.35 -0.38 -29.61
CA LYS A 142 9.49 -0.56 -28.43
C LYS A 142 10.23 -0.28 -27.13
N LEU A 143 11.51 -0.66 -27.04
CA LEU A 143 12.34 -0.39 -25.87
C LEU A 143 12.51 1.13 -25.67
N LEU A 144 12.86 1.88 -26.72
CA LEU A 144 12.96 3.34 -26.68
C LEU A 144 11.65 3.98 -26.21
N LYS A 145 10.51 3.49 -26.71
CA LYS A 145 9.17 3.96 -26.27
C LYS A 145 8.86 3.63 -24.80
N LEU A 146 9.43 2.57 -24.23
CA LEU A 146 9.26 2.22 -22.82
C LEU A 146 10.22 3.00 -21.92
N GLU A 147 11.48 3.17 -22.34
CA GLU A 147 12.48 3.96 -21.63
C GLU A 147 12.09 5.44 -21.59
N GLY A 148 11.46 5.97 -22.64
CA GLY A 148 10.91 7.33 -22.63
C GLY A 148 9.69 7.54 -21.71
N LYS A 149 9.10 6.47 -21.16
CA LYS A 149 8.01 6.54 -20.18
C LYS A 149 8.48 6.41 -18.73
N GLN A 150 9.77 6.13 -18.54
CA GLN A 150 10.40 5.95 -17.24
C GLN A 150 10.62 7.33 -16.58
#